data_AF-A0A9X1KA21-F1
#
_entry.id   AF-A0A9X1KA21-F1
#
_cell.length_a   1.000
_cell.length_b   1.000
_cell.length_c   1.000
_cell.angle_alpha   90.00
_cell.angle_beta   90.00
_cell.angle_gamma   90.00
#
_symmetry.space_group_name_H-M   'P 1'
#
loop_
_entity.id
_entity.type
_entity.pdbx_description
1 polymer ?
#
loop_
_entity_poly.entity_id
_entity_poly.type
_entity_poly.pdbx_seq_one_letter_code
_entity_poly.pdbx_strand_id
1 'polypeptide(L)' 'MIPAISRPSTLLGQIKVEKVDKFNLFKFNDELQKRMEELLDKKKADLLTSEEVIELEAIGELDRIFTHINAMLVAQV' A
#
# COMPACT_ATOMS: atom_id res chain seq x y z
N MET A 1 10.81 16.42 11.14
CA MET A 1 9.48 16.32 10.51
C MET A 1 9.60 15.31 9.38
N ILE A 2 8.88 14.20 9.45
CA ILE A 2 8.74 13.29 8.31
C ILE A 2 7.69 13.96 7.41
N PRO A 3 7.97 14.24 6.13
CA PRO A 3 6.98 14.87 5.27
C PRO A 3 5.77 13.94 5.15
N ALA A 4 4.58 14.47 5.42
CA ALA A 4 3.33 13.74 5.24
C ALA A 4 3.31 13.12 3.84
N ILE A 5 3.19 11.79 3.77
CA ILE A 5 3.12 11.03 2.53
C ILE A 5 1.78 11.36 1.86
N SER A 6 1.77 12.44 1.08
CA SER A 6 0.59 12.94 0.38
C SER A 6 0.45 12.41 -1.03
N ARG A 7 1.49 11.72 -1.55
CA ARG A 7 1.53 11.21 -2.92
C ARG A 7 1.82 9.71 -2.90
N PRO A 8 0.91 8.86 -3.44
CA PRO A 8 1.15 7.43 -3.59
C PRO A 8 2.44 7.11 -4.35
N SER A 9 2.84 7.99 -5.29
CA SER A 9 4.08 7.84 -6.07
C SER A 9 5.35 7.79 -5.21
N THR A 10 5.35 8.42 -4.04
CA THR A 10 6.50 8.41 -3.12
C THR A 10 6.74 7.02 -2.53
N LEU A 11 5.70 6.18 -2.49
CA LEU A 11 5.75 4.81 -1.99
C LEU A 11 6.29 3.81 -3.03
N LEU A 12 6.50 4.22 -4.28
CA LEU A 12 6.99 3.34 -5.36
C LEU A 12 8.31 2.63 -5.03
N GLY A 13 9.18 3.26 -4.23
CA GLY A 13 10.44 2.63 -3.76
C GLY A 13 10.24 1.54 -2.71
N GLN A 14 9.06 1.44 -2.11
CA GLN A 14 8.71 0.47 -1.05
C GLN A 14 7.84 -0.67 -1.58
N ILE A 15 7.89 -0.93 -2.88
CA ILE A 15 7.08 -1.92 -3.56
C ILE A 15 7.99 -3.02 -4.07
N LYS A 16 7.55 -4.27 -3.95
CA LYS A 16 8.26 -5.44 -4.44
C LYS A 16 7.37 -6.21 -5.41
N VAL A 17 7.99 -6.76 -6.45
CA VAL A 17 7.35 -7.76 -7.30
C VAL A 17 7.64 -9.12 -6.69
N GLU A 18 6.60 -9.91 -6.44
CA GLU A 18 6.73 -11.27 -5.96
C GLU A 18 6.13 -12.24 -6.95
N LYS A 19 6.84 -13.35 -7.15
CA LYS A 19 6.34 -14.44 -7.95
C LYS A 19 5.40 -15.31 -7.11
N VAL A 20 4.11 -15.25 -7.43
CA VAL A 20 3.07 -16.09 -6.83
C VAL A 20 2.61 -17.07 -7.91
N ASP A 21 2.96 -18.35 -7.72
CA ASP A 21 2.74 -19.42 -8.70
C ASP A 21 3.39 -19.10 -10.07
N LYS A 22 2.59 -18.83 -11.10
CA LYS A 22 3.04 -18.45 -12.45
C LYS A 22 3.04 -16.94 -12.71
N PHE A 23 2.58 -16.13 -11.77
CA PHE A 23 2.41 -14.69 -11.96
C PHE A 23 3.45 -13.89 -11.19
N ASN A 24 3.87 -12.77 -11.77
CA ASN A 24 4.64 -11.75 -11.08
C ASN A 24 3.68 -10.67 -10.61
N LEU A 25 3.35 -10.65 -9.32
CA LEU A 25 2.37 -9.75 -8.73
C LEU A 25 3.07 -8.62 -7.98
N PHE A 26 2.48 -7.44 -8.00
CA PHE A 26 2.92 -6.28 -7.23
C PHE A 26 2.42 -6.39 -5.80
N LYS A 27 3.29 -6.16 -4.83
CA LYS A 27 2.91 -6.04 -3.42
C LYS A 27 3.78 -5.03 -2.69
N PHE A 28 3.34 -4.62 -1.50
CA PHE A 28 4.15 -3.80 -0.63
C PHE A 28 5.36 -4.58 -0.07
N ASN A 29 6.44 -3.85 0.21
CA ASN A 29 7.53 -4.38 1.03
C ASN A 29 7.03 -4.59 2.48
N ASP A 30 7.81 -5.33 3.28
CA ASP A 30 7.36 -5.68 4.64
C ASP A 30 7.25 -4.44 5.55
N GLU A 31 8.04 -3.41 5.28
CA GLU A 31 8.00 -2.13 6.00
C GLU A 31 6.70 -1.36 5.74
N LEU A 32 6.32 -1.20 4.47
CA LEU A 32 5.10 -0.50 4.06
C LEU A 32 3.85 -1.28 4.45
N GLN A 33 3.89 -2.62 4.34
CA GLN A 33 2.80 -3.45 4.80
C GLN A 33 2.59 -3.32 6.31
N LYS A 34 3.67 -3.39 7.10
CA LYS A 34 3.61 -3.17 8.55
C LYS A 34 3.10 -1.76 8.89
N ARG A 35 3.56 -0.74 8.14
CA ARG A 35 3.09 0.64 8.32
C ARG A 35 1.60 0.76 8.05
N MET A 36 1.09 0.12 7.01
CA MET A 36 -0.34 0.07 6.70
C MET A 36 -1.13 -0.59 7.84
N GLU A 37 -0.64 -1.73 8.36
CA GLU A 37 -1.26 -2.43 9.50
C GLU A 37 -1.32 -1.54 10.75
N GLU A 38 -0.22 -0.86 11.09
CA GLU A 38 -0.17 0.10 12.21
C GLU A 38 -1.20 1.24 12.04
N LEU A 39 -1.30 1.81 10.84
CA LEU A 39 -2.26 2.87 10.54
C LEU A 39 -3.71 2.38 10.62
N LEU A 40 -3.98 1.15 10.17
CA LEU A 40 -5.30 0.53 10.28
C LEU A 40 -5.68 0.25 11.73
N ASP A 41 -4.74 -0.18 12.56
CA ASP A 41 -4.99 -0.42 13.98
C ASP A 41 -5.21 0.89 14.74
N LYS A 42 -4.45 1.94 14.42
CA LYS A 42 -4.73 3.30 14.91
C LYS A 42 -6.10 3.83 14.44
N LYS A 43 -6.50 3.51 13.21
CA LYS A 43 -7.83 3.87 12.69
C LYS A 43 -8.94 3.23 13.50
N LYS A 44 -8.82 1.94 13.82
CA LYS A 44 -9.81 1.22 14.64
C LYS A 44 -9.92 1.80 16.05
N ALA A 45 -8.83 2.37 16.57
CA ALA A 45 -8.79 3.02 17.87
C ALA A 45 -9.19 4.51 17.85
N ASP A 46 -9.55 5.08 16.69
CA ASP A 46 -9.78 6.52 16.48
C ASP A 46 -8.58 7.40 16.93
N LEU A 47 -7.36 6.86 16.83
CA LEU A 47 -6.11 7.54 17.21
C LEU A 47 -5.31 8.06 16.01
N LEU A 48 -5.89 8.04 14.80
CA LEU A 48 -5.25 8.55 13.61
C LEU A 48 -5.11 10.08 13.67
N THR A 49 -3.89 10.55 13.48
CA THR A 49 -3.64 11.97 13.24
C THR A 49 -4.00 12.34 11.80
N SER A 50 -4.25 13.64 11.54
CA SER A 50 -4.58 14.11 10.18
C SER A 50 -3.51 13.76 9.15
N GLU A 51 -2.23 13.72 9.55
CA GLU A 51 -1.12 13.32 8.67
C GLU A 51 -1.18 11.83 8.34
N GLU A 52 -1.47 10.99 9.35
CA GLU A 52 -1.60 9.54 9.19
C GLU A 52 -2.85 9.16 8.38
N VAL A 53 -3.92 9.96 8.44
CA VAL A 53 -5.09 9.79 7.55
C VAL A 53 -4.67 9.95 6.09
N ILE A 54 -3.92 11.01 5.78
CA ILE A 54 -3.43 11.28 4.42
C ILE A 54 -2.49 10.14 3.96
N GLU A 55 -1.60 9.68 4.84
CA GLU A 55 -0.72 8.54 4.56
C GLU A 55 -1.52 7.27 4.26
N LEU A 56 -2.52 6.94 5.10
CA LEU A 56 -3.36 5.76 4.92
C LEU A 56 -4.18 5.83 3.63
N GLU A 57 -4.68 7.02 3.25
CA GLU A 57 -5.36 7.24 1.97
C GLU A 57 -4.41 7.00 0.79
N ALA A 58 -3.19 7.52 0.85
CA ALA A 58 -2.19 7.32 -0.20
C ALA A 58 -1.78 5.84 -0.36
N ILE A 59 -1.60 5.12 0.76
CA ILE A 59 -1.32 3.68 0.75
C ILE A 59 -2.52 2.92 0.18
N GLY A 60 -3.74 3.25 0.61
CA GLY A 60 -4.97 2.60 0.15
C GLY A 60 -5.25 2.81 -1.35
N GLU A 61 -4.88 3.97 -1.90
CA GLU A 61 -4.95 4.20 -3.35
C GLU A 61 -3.97 3.31 -4.12
N LEU A 62 -2.74 3.21 -3.64
CA LEU A 62 -1.71 2.34 -4.21
C LEU A 62 -2.12 0.86 -4.18
N ASP A 63 -2.74 0.42 -3.07
CA ASP A 63 -3.24 -0.95 -2.90
C ASP A 63 -4.32 -1.29 -3.92
N ARG A 64 -5.25 -0.35 -4.18
CA ARG A 64 -6.29 -0.51 -5.21
C ARG A 64 -5.70 -0.61 -6.62
N ILE A 65 -4.70 0.21 -6.93
CA ILE A 65 -4.00 0.18 -8.21
C ILE A 65 -3.36 -1.20 -8.40
N PHE A 66 -2.67 -1.72 -7.38
CA PHE A 66 -2.05 -3.04 -7.45
C PHE A 66 -3.03 -4.17 -7.51
N THR A 67 -4.11 -4.12 -6.74
CA THR A 67 -5.18 -5.11 -6.81
C THR A 67 -5.75 -5.17 -8.23
N HIS A 68 -5.97 -4.02 -8.88
CA HIS A 68 -6.45 -3.96 -10.26
C HIS A 68 -5.44 -4.54 -11.26
N ILE A 69 -4.18 -4.11 -11.20
CA ILE A 69 -3.11 -4.62 -12.09
C ILE A 69 -2.93 -6.12 -11.89
N ASN A 70 -2.83 -6.58 -10.64
CA ASN A 70 -2.69 -8.00 -10.29
C ASN A 70 -3.89 -8.82 -10.78
N ALA A 71 -5.11 -8.32 -10.61
CA ALA A 71 -6.31 -8.98 -11.14
C ALA A 71 -6.26 -9.10 -12.67
N MET A 72 -5.83 -8.05 -13.39
CA MET A 72 -5.64 -8.10 -14.84
C MET A 72 -4.52 -9.07 -15.26
N LEU A 73 -3.44 -9.18 -14.49
CA LEU A 73 -2.36 -10.13 -14.75
C LEU A 73 -2.83 -11.58 -14.55
N VAL A 74 -3.63 -11.83 -13.51
CA VAL A 74 -4.20 -13.14 -13.22
C VAL A 74 -5.29 -13.53 -14.22
N ALA A 75 -6.11 -12.57 -14.69
CA ALA A 75 -7.18 -12.82 -15.65
C ALA A 75 -6.71 -13.00 -17.10
N GLN A 76 -5.43 -12.77 -17.40
CA GLN A 76 -4.84 -12.96 -18.74
C GLN A 76 -4.54 -14.43 -19.09
N VAL A 77 -4.83 -15.39 -18.19
CA VAL A 77 -4.69 -16.83 -18.44
C VAL A 77 -6.02 -17.56 -18.55
#